data_AF-A0A438HW19-F1
#
_entry.id   AF-A0A438HW19-F1
#
_cell.length_a   1.000
_cell.length_b   1.000
_cell.length_c   1.000
_cell.angle_alpha   90.00
_cell.angle_beta   90.00
_cell.angle_gamma   90.00
#
_symmetry.space_group_name_H-M   'P 1'
#
loop_
_entity.id
_entity.type
_entity.pdbx_description
1 polymer ?
#
loop_
_entity_poly.entity_id
_entity_poly.type
_entity_poly.pdbx_seq_one_letter_code
_entity_poly.pdbx_strand_id
1 'polypeptide(L)'
;MSQQRQMGRGQGGQQQSNQANLTLLKILYEKFLPMIRELSDFRWSEPIKMDPTKRDQSRKCAYHKDHDHTTEQCRSLHYLVEKLIRVRHLK
;
A
#
# COMPACT_ATOMS: atom_id res chain seq x y z
N MET A 1 -26.64 10.58 -47.66
CA MET A 1 -25.21 10.21 -47.46
C MET A 1 -24.76 10.91 -46.18
N SER A 2 -25.13 10.41 -44.99
CA SER A 2 -24.41 9.40 -44.19
C SER A 2 -23.07 9.92 -43.63
N GLN A 3 -23.01 10.26 -42.33
CA GLN A 3 -22.36 9.43 -41.28
C GLN A 3 -21.97 10.24 -40.01
N GLN A 4 -22.63 9.82 -38.92
CA GLN A 4 -22.20 9.76 -37.52
C GLN A 4 -20.67 9.77 -37.28
N ARG A 5 -20.22 10.51 -36.25
CA ARG A 5 -19.03 10.11 -35.47
C ARG A 5 -19.24 10.41 -33.99
N GLN A 6 -19.74 9.41 -33.27
CA GLN A 6 -19.62 9.32 -31.83
C GLN A 6 -18.13 9.13 -31.50
N MET A 7 -17.60 9.90 -30.54
CA MET A 7 -16.35 9.57 -29.86
C MET A 7 -16.65 9.52 -28.36
N GLY A 8 -17.05 8.34 -27.89
CA GLY A 8 -17.00 8.04 -26.48
C GLY A 8 -15.54 7.91 -26.03
N ARG A 9 -15.20 8.50 -24.89
CA ARG A 9 -14.05 8.08 -24.06
C ARG A 9 -14.39 8.30 -22.59
N GLY A 10 -15.07 7.32 -22.00
CA GLY A 10 -15.16 7.18 -20.54
C GLY A 10 -13.77 6.87 -19.98
N GLN A 11 -13.15 7.84 -19.32
CA GLN A 11 -11.92 7.68 -18.54
C GLN A 11 -12.17 7.59 -17.03
N GLY A 12 -13.43 7.64 -16.57
CA GLY A 12 -13.78 7.65 -15.14
C GLY A 12 -13.63 6.30 -14.41
N GLY A 13 -13.75 5.16 -15.11
CA GLY A 13 -13.83 3.85 -14.44
C GLY A 13 -12.50 3.32 -13.89
N GLN A 14 -11.37 3.62 -14.54
CA GLN A 14 -10.06 3.08 -14.14
C GLN A 14 -9.46 3.83 -12.95
N GLN A 15 -9.60 5.16 -12.91
CA GLN A 15 -9.12 5.97 -11.78
C GLN A 15 -9.90 5.66 -10.49
N GLN A 16 -11.21 5.47 -10.60
CA GLN A 16 -12.07 5.17 -9.46
C GLN A 16 -11.83 3.77 -8.88
N SER A 17 -11.58 2.76 -9.74
CA SER A 17 -11.21 1.40 -9.31
C SER A 17 -9.83 1.35 -8.65
N ASN A 18 -8.84 2.08 -9.19
CA ASN A 18 -7.52 2.19 -8.57
C ASN A 18 -7.61 2.89 -7.22
N GLN A 19 -8.39 3.97 -7.12
CA GLN A 19 -8.57 4.69 -5.86
C GLN A 19 -9.33 3.86 -4.81
N ALA A 20 -10.33 3.08 -5.24
CA ALA A 20 -11.03 2.13 -4.37
C ALA A 20 -10.10 1.00 -3.89
N ASN A 21 -9.23 0.47 -4.75
CA ASN A 21 -8.23 -0.52 -4.39
C ASN A 21 -7.19 0.02 -3.41
N LEU A 22 -6.68 1.24 -3.64
CA LEU A 22 -5.79 1.93 -2.72
C LEU A 22 -6.46 2.13 -1.35
N THR A 23 -7.74 2.51 -1.35
CA THR A 23 -8.53 2.65 -0.13
C THR A 23 -8.71 1.31 0.59
N LEU A 24 -9.00 0.23 -0.13
CA LEU A 24 -9.16 -1.11 0.44
C LEU A 24 -7.84 -1.64 1.03
N LEU A 25 -6.73 -1.49 0.30
CA LEU A 25 -5.39 -1.86 0.76
C LEU A 25 -4.99 -1.06 1.99
N LYS A 26 -5.25 0.25 2.00
CA LYS A 26 -5.02 1.10 3.16
C LYS A 26 -5.81 0.66 4.38
N ILE A 27 -7.11 0.34 4.22
CA ILE A 27 -7.95 -0.19 5.31
C ILE A 27 -7.38 -1.52 5.84
N LEU A 28 -6.93 -2.42 4.95
CA LEU A 28 -6.31 -3.68 5.36
C LEU A 28 -5.01 -3.43 6.14
N TYR A 29 -4.13 -2.55 5.67
CA TYR A 29 -2.88 -2.24 6.35
C TYR A 29 -3.08 -1.58 7.71
N GLU A 30 -3.98 -0.59 7.82
CA GLU A 30 -4.31 0.02 9.10
C GLU A 30 -4.84 -1.01 10.11
N LYS A 31 -5.59 -2.03 9.65
CA LYS A 31 -6.08 -3.11 10.49
C LYS A 31 -5.01 -4.12 10.88
N PHE A 32 -4.07 -4.44 9.98
CA PHE A 32 -3.01 -5.41 10.23
C PHE A 32 -1.80 -4.82 10.97
N LEU A 33 -1.53 -3.52 10.84
CA LEU A 33 -0.46 -2.84 11.56
C LEU A 33 -0.45 -3.09 13.08
N PRO A 34 -1.56 -2.96 13.83
CA PRO A 34 -1.57 -3.28 15.25
C PRO A 34 -1.32 -4.77 15.51
N MET A 35 -1.95 -5.68 14.76
CA MET A 35 -1.71 -7.12 14.89
C MET A 35 -0.24 -7.49 14.64
N ILE A 36 0.40 -6.86 13.65
CA ILE A 36 1.82 -7.03 13.34
C ILE A 36 2.69 -6.58 14.51
N ARG A 37 2.37 -5.45 15.14
CA ARG A 37 3.11 -4.93 16.30
C ARG A 37 3.02 -5.84 17.52
N GLU A 38 1.94 -6.60 17.67
CA GLU A 38 1.72 -7.54 18.78
C GLU A 38 2.37 -8.91 18.56
N LEU A 39 2.94 -9.20 17.38
CA LEU A 39 3.69 -10.43 17.16
C LEU A 39 4.99 -10.37 17.99
N SER A 40 5.24 -11.36 18.83
CA SER A 40 6.41 -11.44 19.72
C SER A 40 7.75 -11.35 18.98
N ASP A 41 7.78 -11.77 17.71
CA ASP A 41 8.97 -11.75 16.86
C ASP A 41 9.07 -10.48 16.00
N PHE A 42 8.13 -9.55 16.15
CA PHE A 42 8.12 -8.34 15.34
C PHE A 42 9.22 -7.39 15.78
N ARG A 43 10.23 -7.28 14.92
CA ARG A 43 11.22 -6.21 14.98
C ARG A 43 10.88 -5.21 13.90
N TRP A 44 10.85 -3.93 14.28
CA TRP A 44 10.81 -2.84 13.31
C TRP A 44 11.96 -3.05 12.33
N SER A 45 11.63 -2.99 11.05
CA SER A 45 12.62 -3.06 9.99
C SER A 45 13.58 -1.90 10.12
N GLU A 46 14.83 -2.10 9.71
CA GLU A 46 15.85 -1.06 9.76
C GLU A 46 15.38 0.21 9.03
N PRO A 47 15.81 1.40 9.48
CA PRO A 47 15.59 2.63 8.75
C PRO A 47 16.08 2.49 7.31
N ILE A 48 15.43 3.21 6.40
CA ILE A 48 15.74 3.10 4.99
C ILE A 48 17.18 3.58 4.77
N LYS A 49 18.01 2.82 4.06
CA LYS A 49 19.44 3.17 3.85
C LYS A 49 19.66 4.35 2.89
N MET A 50 18.67 5.22 2.74
CA MET A 50 18.70 6.40 1.90
C MET A 50 18.99 7.64 2.75
N ASP A 51 19.73 8.59 2.19
CA ASP A 51 20.12 9.82 2.88
C ASP A 51 18.90 10.61 3.38
N PRO A 52 18.82 10.98 4.69
CA PRO A 52 17.67 11.65 5.26
C PRO A 52 17.25 12.93 4.56
N THR A 53 18.20 13.67 3.99
CA THR A 53 17.97 14.95 3.30
C THR A 53 17.41 14.79 1.89
N LYS A 54 17.56 13.59 1.30
CA LYS A 54 17.07 13.25 -0.04
C LYS A 54 15.71 12.54 -0.03
N ARG A 55 15.18 12.23 1.16
CA ARG A 55 13.89 11.56 1.32
C ARG A 55 12.75 12.54 1.07
N ASP A 56 11.76 12.07 0.33
CA ASP A 56 10.52 12.79 0.15
C ASP A 56 9.72 12.77 1.47
N GLN A 57 9.76 13.89 2.20
CA GLN A 57 9.07 14.07 3.48
C GLN A 57 7.54 14.01 3.35
N SER A 58 7.00 14.13 2.13
CA SER A 58 5.56 13.95 1.90
C SER A 58 5.14 12.47 1.93
N ARG A 59 6.11 11.55 1.73
CA ARG A 59 5.87 10.10 1.64
C ARG A 59 6.32 9.41 2.91
N LYS A 60 5.41 9.32 3.87
CA LYS A 60 5.65 8.64 5.15
C LYS A 60 5.17 7.18 5.11
N CYS A 61 6.03 6.27 5.56
CA CYS A 61 5.69 4.88 5.78
C CYS A 61 5.45 4.63 7.28
N ALA A 62 4.22 4.29 7.66
CA ALA A 62 3.88 3.99 9.05
C ALA A 62 4.56 2.71 9.58
N TYR A 63 4.92 1.80 8.67
CA TYR A 63 5.60 0.55 8.98
C TYR A 63 7.09 0.76 9.29
N HIS A 64 7.81 1.61 8.55
CA HIS A 64 9.21 1.93 8.87
C HIS A 64 9.34 3.08 9.87
N LYS A 65 8.24 3.82 10.12
CA LYS A 65 8.23 5.12 10.83
C LYS A 65 9.22 6.12 10.22
N ASP A 66 9.39 6.03 8.90
CA ASP A 66 10.42 6.73 8.14
C ASP A 66 9.81 7.34 6.86
N HIS A 67 10.55 8.24 6.21
CA HIS A 67 10.11 8.92 4.98
C HIS A 67 10.89 8.39 3.78
N ASP A 68 10.20 8.02 2.70
CA ASP A 68 10.78 7.55 1.43
C ASP A 68 9.65 7.10 0.49
N HIS A 69 8.78 6.25 1.04
CA HIS A 69 7.61 5.68 0.37
C HIS A 69 6.39 5.71 1.29
N THR A 70 5.19 5.60 0.72
CA THR A 70 3.96 5.50 1.50
C THR A 70 3.75 4.09 2.03
N THR A 71 2.96 3.93 3.11
CA THR A 71 2.60 2.60 3.65
C THR A 71 2.08 1.63 2.58
N GLU A 72 1.34 2.15 1.59
CA GLU A 72 0.77 1.38 0.46
C GLU A 72 1.81 0.86 -0.55
N GLN A 73 3.03 1.40 -0.51
CA GLN A 73 4.14 0.99 -1.38
C GLN A 73 5.20 0.18 -0.60
N CYS A 74 4.96 -0.08 0.69
CA CYS A 74 5.92 -0.75 1.56
C CYS A 74 5.96 -2.26 1.27
N ARG A 75 6.97 -2.70 0.52
CA ARG A 75 7.16 -4.12 0.17
C ARG A 75 7.30 -5.02 1.41
N SER A 76 7.97 -4.55 2.47
CA SER A 76 8.15 -5.30 3.71
C SER A 76 6.81 -5.53 4.43
N LEU A 77 5.95 -4.52 4.45
CA LEU A 77 4.60 -4.64 5.01
C LEU A 77 3.75 -5.60 4.17
N HIS A 78 3.79 -5.49 2.84
CA HIS A 78 3.06 -6.38 1.93
C HIS A 78 3.45 -7.85 2.19
N TYR A 79 4.75 -8.14 2.19
CA TYR A 79 5.27 -9.49 2.44
C TYR A 79 4.80 -10.06 3.79
N LEU A 80 4.81 -9.23 4.84
CA LEU A 80 4.39 -9.67 6.17
C LEU A 80 2.88 -9.96 6.23
N VAL A 81 2.06 -9.12 5.63
CA VAL A 81 0.61 -9.34 5.54
C VAL A 81 0.31 -10.59 4.72
N GLU A 82 0.95 -10.78 3.57
CA GLU A 82 0.82 -12.01 2.77
C GLU A 82 1.22 -13.24 3.57
N LYS A 83 2.32 -13.18 4.32
CA LYS A 83 2.75 -14.27 5.21
C LYS A 83 1.71 -14.55 6.28
N LEU A 84 1.14 -13.51 6.92
CA LEU A 84 0.11 -13.63 7.96
C LEU A 84 -1.17 -14.26 7.43
N ILE A 85 -1.60 -13.87 6.22
CA ILE A 85 -2.72 -14.50 5.53
C ILE A 85 -2.38 -15.98 5.30
N ARG A 86 -1.24 -16.29 4.69
CA ARG A 86 -0.85 -17.69 4.41
C ARG A 86 -0.78 -18.56 5.67
N VAL A 87 -0.23 -18.08 6.78
CA VAL A 87 -0.17 -18.87 8.04
C VAL A 87 -1.53 -18.98 8.73
N ARG A 88 -2.41 -17.97 8.63
CA ARG A 88 -3.78 -18.07 9.18
C ARG A 88 -4.73 -18.89 8.31
N HIS A 89 -4.39 -19.08 7.04
CA HIS A 89 -5.10 -19.95 6.10
C HIS A 89 -4.58 -21.41 6.10
N LEU A 90 -3.59 -21.75 6.93
CA LEU A 90 -3.26 -23.13 7.26
C LEU A 90 -4.15 -23.59 8.40
N LYS A 91 -5.39 -23.97 8.07
CA LYS A 91 -6.28 -24.73 8.94
C LYS A 91 -6.95 -25.82 8.15
#